data_AF-A0A821H7N5-F1
#
_entry.id   AF-A0A821H7N5-F1
#
_cell.length_a   1.000
_cell.length_b   1.000
_cell.length_c   1.000
_cell.angle_alpha   90.00
_cell.angle_beta   90.00
_cell.angle_gamma   90.00
#
_symmetry.space_group_name_H-M   'P 1'
#
loop_
_entity.id
_entity.type
_entity.pdbx_description
1 polymer ?
#
loop_
_entity_poly.entity_id
_entity_poly.type
_entity_poly.pdbx_seq_one_letter_code
_entity_poly.pdbx_strand_id
1 'polypeptide(L)'
;LLFRTIELLWNLIENGDDEQVADQLNSRVTMGLLKEAFLGQVTQSHSQYHRQLRNDILVVLSLIMNANPNAPVVETGFAKQLFLLASCPELRSNSPLVKNFKLTTSQEDFEFKKLLINTVVILNRNPMMGELMSSSRVLLALLSYIEPLPRKTDHQINTFHWNESQYEDLQLHALAALSILLPHSLSEYFEYGVSTRLLLFYEWTISQDEYKSEGNSFFAKGGRNTKRSQLRYTVRLFRSLVSTKDER
;
A
#
# COMPACT_ATOMS: atom_id res chain seq x y z
N LEU A 1 -16.12 18.91 -13.94
CA LEU A 1 -15.17 18.68 -15.04
C LEU A 1 -14.21 17.54 -14.70
N LEU A 2 -13.42 17.64 -13.62
CA LEU A 2 -12.43 16.62 -13.23
C LEU A 2 -12.97 15.19 -13.20
N PHE A 3 -14.13 14.95 -12.57
CA PHE A 3 -14.77 13.63 -12.56
C PHE A 3 -14.96 13.04 -13.96
N ARG A 4 -15.51 13.82 -14.91
CA ARG A 4 -15.70 13.38 -16.30
C ARG A 4 -14.37 13.15 -17.01
N THR A 5 -13.33 13.93 -16.69
CA THR A 5 -11.99 13.73 -17.24
C THR A 5 -11.39 12.41 -16.77
N ILE A 6 -11.56 12.07 -15.48
CA ILE A 6 -11.10 10.78 -14.93
C ILE A 6 -11.88 9.61 -15.54
N GLU A 7 -13.19 9.75 -15.72
CA GLU A 7 -14.02 8.75 -16.39
C GLU A 7 -13.62 8.54 -17.87
N LEU A 8 -13.28 9.62 -18.59
CA LEU A 8 -12.74 9.52 -19.94
C LEU A 8 -11.37 8.81 -19.96
N LEU A 9 -10.47 9.16 -19.05
CA LEU A 9 -9.17 8.49 -18.92
C LEU A 9 -9.33 7.01 -18.60
N TRP A 10 -10.26 6.67 -17.72
CA TRP A 10 -10.61 5.29 -17.41
C TRP A 10 -11.06 4.54 -18.65
N ASN A 11 -12.04 5.09 -19.39
CA ASN A 11 -12.55 4.46 -20.59
C ASN A 11 -11.47 4.29 -21.67
N LEU A 12 -10.54 5.23 -21.80
CA LEU A 12 -9.40 5.14 -22.70
C LEU A 12 -8.44 4.03 -22.29
N ILE A 13 -8.14 3.89 -20.99
CA ILE A 13 -7.26 2.83 -20.49
C ILE A 13 -7.92 1.46 -20.62
N GLU A 14 -9.24 1.36 -20.40
CA GLU A 14 -9.95 0.08 -20.40
C GLU A 14 -10.25 -0.43 -21.82
N ASN A 15 -10.53 0.47 -22.77
CA ASN A 15 -11.01 0.11 -24.11
C ASN A 15 -10.09 0.57 -25.25
N GLY A 16 -9.05 1.36 -24.95
CA GLY A 16 -8.10 1.86 -25.93
C GLY A 16 -7.01 0.84 -26.25
N ASP A 17 -6.13 1.24 -27.17
CA ASP A 17 -4.90 0.50 -27.46
C ASP A 17 -3.86 0.74 -26.37
N ASP A 18 -3.46 -0.31 -25.67
CA ASP A 18 -2.60 -0.23 -24.48
C ASP A 18 -1.30 0.55 -24.74
N GLU A 19 -0.65 0.32 -25.89
CA GLU A 19 0.63 0.94 -26.24
C GLU A 19 0.44 2.44 -26.53
N GLN A 20 -0.56 2.79 -27.36
CA GLN A 20 -0.84 4.19 -27.68
C GLN A 20 -1.31 4.99 -26.46
N VAL A 21 -2.15 4.39 -25.61
CA VAL A 21 -2.63 5.05 -24.39
C VAL A 21 -1.47 5.24 -23.40
N ALA A 22 -0.62 4.23 -23.23
CA ALA A 22 0.57 4.34 -22.39
C ALA A 22 1.49 5.47 -22.88
N ASP A 23 1.74 5.58 -24.18
CA ASP A 23 2.58 6.62 -24.76
C ASP A 23 1.99 8.03 -24.57
N GLN A 24 0.68 8.21 -24.80
CA GLN A 24 0.02 9.50 -24.63
C GLN A 24 -0.01 9.96 -23.16
N LEU A 25 -0.17 9.02 -22.23
CA LEU A 25 -0.22 9.32 -20.80
C LEU A 25 1.18 9.45 -20.16
N ASN A 26 2.21 8.92 -20.83
CA ASN A 26 3.60 8.99 -20.40
C ASN A 26 4.25 10.36 -20.68
N SER A 27 3.71 11.43 -20.10
CA SER A 27 4.30 12.77 -20.18
C SER A 27 4.46 13.41 -18.82
N ARG A 28 5.50 14.25 -18.68
CA ARG A 28 5.73 15.05 -17.46
C ARG A 28 4.56 15.98 -17.16
N VAL A 29 3.91 16.50 -18.20
CA VAL A 29 2.74 17.38 -18.06
C VAL A 29 1.55 16.58 -17.50
N THR A 30 1.24 15.42 -18.09
CA THR A 30 0.16 14.55 -17.62
C THR A 30 0.38 14.11 -16.17
N MET A 31 1.59 13.65 -15.84
CA MET A 31 1.93 13.25 -14.46
C MET A 31 1.88 14.43 -13.48
N GLY A 32 2.30 15.62 -13.91
CA GLY A 32 2.20 16.84 -13.11
C GLY A 32 0.75 17.22 -12.79
N LEU A 33 -0.12 17.20 -13.80
CA LEU A 33 -1.55 17.50 -13.65
C LEU A 33 -2.26 16.45 -12.78
N LEU A 34 -1.98 15.16 -12.97
CA LEU A 34 -2.53 14.09 -12.13
C LEU A 34 -2.09 14.25 -10.68
N LYS A 35 -0.81 14.57 -10.44
CA LYS A 35 -0.29 14.86 -9.09
C LYS A 35 -1.04 16.01 -8.44
N GLU A 36 -1.19 17.14 -9.13
CA GLU A 36 -1.87 18.32 -8.59
C GLU A 36 -3.34 18.04 -8.29
N ALA A 37 -4.04 17.39 -9.23
CA ALA A 37 -5.43 16.97 -9.03
C ALA A 37 -5.57 16.04 -7.82
N PHE A 38 -4.69 15.04 -7.72
CA PHE A 38 -4.66 14.08 -6.62
C PHE A 38 -4.42 14.75 -5.27
N LEU A 39 -3.37 15.57 -5.15
CA LEU A 39 -3.04 16.27 -3.90
C LEU A 39 -4.14 17.27 -3.50
N GLY A 40 -4.80 17.90 -4.49
CA GLY A 40 -5.99 18.69 -4.25
C GLY A 40 -7.12 17.89 -3.61
N GLN A 41 -7.37 16.66 -4.09
CA GLN A 41 -8.39 15.79 -3.50
C GLN A 41 -7.99 15.24 -2.12
N VAL A 42 -6.71 14.91 -1.92
CA VAL A 42 -6.17 14.42 -0.63
C VAL A 42 -6.28 15.49 0.46
N THR A 43 -6.02 16.76 0.13
CA THR A 43 -6.09 17.86 1.10
C THR A 43 -7.53 18.29 1.41
N GLN A 44 -8.50 17.92 0.58
CA GLN A 44 -9.93 18.26 0.73
C GLN A 44 -10.79 17.04 1.10
N SER A 45 -10.20 15.99 1.70
CA SER A 45 -10.86 14.69 1.95
C SER A 45 -11.97 14.68 3.00
N HIS A 46 -12.59 15.82 3.32
CA HIS A 46 -13.72 15.93 4.23
C HIS A 46 -15.01 15.36 3.62
N SER A 47 -15.22 15.57 2.32
CA SER A 47 -16.40 15.04 1.62
C SER A 47 -16.15 13.63 1.08
N GLN A 48 -17.22 12.85 0.92
CA GLN A 48 -17.15 11.55 0.24
C GLN A 48 -16.71 11.70 -1.22
N TYR A 49 -17.16 12.77 -1.89
CA TYR A 49 -16.81 13.08 -3.27
C TYR A 49 -15.28 13.19 -3.48
N HIS A 50 -14.59 13.97 -2.64
CA HIS A 50 -13.13 14.11 -2.75
C HIS A 50 -12.40 12.79 -2.44
N ARG A 51 -12.95 11.99 -1.51
CA ARG A 51 -12.39 10.67 -1.17
C ARG A 51 -12.56 9.63 -2.28
N GLN A 52 -13.67 9.66 -3.01
CA GLN A 52 -13.85 8.81 -4.20
C GLN A 52 -12.90 9.27 -5.30
N LEU A 53 -12.89 10.56 -5.61
CA LEU A 53 -12.12 11.08 -6.73
C LEU A 53 -10.60 10.91 -6.54
N ARG A 54 -10.07 11.06 -5.31
CA ARG A 54 -8.63 10.76 -5.07
C ARG A 54 -8.32 9.28 -5.33
N ASN A 55 -9.25 8.38 -5.01
CA ASN A 55 -9.05 6.94 -5.20
C ASN A 55 -9.08 6.64 -6.70
N ASP A 56 -10.05 7.17 -7.44
CA ASP A 56 -10.15 7.00 -8.89
C ASP A 56 -8.88 7.50 -9.61
N ILE A 57 -8.38 8.68 -9.21
CA ILE A 57 -7.11 9.21 -9.74
C ILE A 57 -5.95 8.27 -9.43
N LEU A 58 -5.88 7.70 -8.22
CA LEU A 58 -4.82 6.76 -7.84
C LEU A 58 -4.91 5.44 -8.61
N VAL A 59 -6.11 4.96 -8.94
CA VAL A 59 -6.26 3.79 -9.80
C VAL A 59 -5.79 4.10 -11.22
N VAL A 60 -6.23 5.22 -11.81
CA VAL A 60 -5.76 5.66 -13.14
C VAL A 60 -4.23 5.75 -13.16
N LEU A 61 -3.63 6.37 -12.14
CA LEU A 61 -2.17 6.44 -12.01
C LEU A 61 -1.54 5.04 -11.93
N SER A 62 -2.12 4.14 -11.14
CA SER A 62 -1.61 2.77 -10.99
C SER A 62 -1.66 1.99 -12.30
N LEU A 63 -2.70 2.19 -13.12
CA LEU A 63 -2.81 1.59 -14.45
C LEU A 63 -1.74 2.14 -15.40
N ILE A 64 -1.54 3.47 -15.42
CA ILE A 64 -0.50 4.11 -16.25
C ILE A 64 0.89 3.57 -15.88
N MET A 65 1.21 3.51 -14.59
CA MET A 65 2.51 3.00 -14.13
C MET A 65 2.68 1.49 -14.34
N ASN A 66 1.58 0.73 -14.29
CA ASN A 66 1.62 -0.70 -14.57
C ASN A 66 1.92 -0.98 -16.05
N ALA A 67 1.36 -0.16 -16.96
CA ALA A 67 1.66 -0.22 -18.38
C ALA A 67 3.07 0.32 -18.71
N ASN A 68 3.49 1.38 -18.01
CA ASN A 68 4.80 1.99 -18.20
C ASN A 68 5.50 2.32 -16.86
N PRO A 69 6.38 1.43 -16.38
CA PRO A 69 7.15 1.65 -15.14
C PRO A 69 8.08 2.87 -15.18
N ASN A 70 8.39 3.39 -16.36
CA ASN A 70 9.27 4.55 -16.57
C ASN A 70 8.50 5.88 -16.66
N ALA A 71 7.20 5.89 -16.36
CA ALA A 71 6.43 7.12 -16.26
C ALA A 71 7.13 8.14 -15.34
N PRO A 72 7.14 9.44 -15.66
CA PRO A 72 7.98 10.44 -14.98
C PRO A 72 7.43 10.89 -13.61
N VAL A 73 7.06 9.92 -12.77
CA VAL A 73 6.51 10.12 -11.42
C VAL A 73 7.60 10.53 -10.42
N VAL A 74 8.86 10.22 -10.68
CA VAL A 74 10.00 10.67 -9.87
C VAL A 74 10.25 12.16 -10.11
N GLU A 75 10.35 12.57 -11.37
CA GLU A 75 10.78 13.93 -11.74
C GLU A 75 9.68 14.96 -11.51
N THR A 76 8.42 14.54 -11.54
CA THR A 76 7.30 15.37 -11.09
C THR A 76 7.20 15.44 -9.56
N GLY A 77 7.98 14.64 -8.83
CA GLY A 77 7.94 14.51 -7.38
C GLY A 77 6.71 13.76 -6.86
N PHE A 78 5.91 13.14 -7.73
CA PHE A 78 4.68 12.45 -7.35
C PHE A 78 4.98 11.20 -6.52
N ALA A 79 5.97 10.40 -6.92
CA ALA A 79 6.40 9.21 -6.19
C ALA A 79 6.72 9.52 -4.71
N LYS A 80 7.39 10.65 -4.45
CA LYS A 80 7.74 11.07 -3.08
C LYS A 80 6.50 11.31 -2.22
N GLN A 81 5.46 11.91 -2.81
CA GLN A 81 4.21 12.16 -2.10
C GLN A 81 3.41 10.87 -1.88
N LEU A 82 3.42 9.95 -2.85
CA LEU A 82 2.77 8.64 -2.71
C LEU A 82 3.40 7.82 -1.59
N PHE A 83 4.73 7.73 -1.54
CA PHE A 83 5.44 7.05 -0.46
C PHE A 83 5.18 7.69 0.90
N LEU A 84 5.18 9.02 0.97
CA LEU A 84 4.84 9.76 2.19
C LEU A 84 3.42 9.43 2.67
N LEU A 85 2.42 9.45 1.79
CA LEU A 85 1.03 9.13 2.13
C LEU A 85 0.85 7.65 2.50
N ALA A 86 1.64 6.76 1.89
CA ALA A 86 1.63 5.34 2.20
C ALA A 86 2.22 5.03 3.58
N SER A 87 3.17 5.84 4.07
CA SER A 87 3.86 5.59 5.34
C SER A 87 3.40 6.45 6.51
N CYS A 88 2.87 7.65 6.26
CA CYS A 88 2.55 8.61 7.32
C CYS A 88 1.44 8.20 8.31
N PRO A 89 0.45 7.35 7.96
CA PRO A 89 -0.54 6.91 8.94
C PRO A 89 0.11 6.10 10.08
N GLU A 90 1.17 5.35 9.77
CA GLU A 90 1.91 4.52 10.72
C GLU A 90 3.10 5.25 11.32
N LEU A 91 3.76 6.09 10.52
CA LEU A 91 4.96 6.82 10.88
C LEU A 91 4.64 8.31 11.00
N ARG A 92 4.65 8.86 12.21
CA ARG A 92 4.46 10.32 12.41
C ARG A 92 5.39 11.10 11.47
N SER A 93 4.80 12.02 10.71
CA SER A 93 5.54 12.88 9.78
C SER A 93 5.20 14.35 10.02
N ASN A 94 6.22 15.19 9.96
CA ASN A 94 6.09 16.64 10.10
C ASN A 94 5.83 17.34 8.76
N SER A 95 5.59 16.59 7.68
CA SER A 95 5.34 17.18 6.37
C SER A 95 4.07 18.03 6.39
N PRO A 96 4.10 19.28 5.88
CA PRO A 96 2.90 20.13 5.78
C PRO A 96 1.75 19.46 5.03
N LEU A 97 2.06 18.61 4.04
CA LEU A 97 1.06 17.90 3.25
C LEU A 97 0.18 16.99 4.11
N VAL A 98 0.76 16.36 5.15
CA VAL A 98 0.06 15.35 5.96
C VAL A 98 -0.51 15.92 7.25
N LYS A 99 -0.30 17.21 7.53
CA LYS A 99 -0.78 17.86 8.75
C LYS A 99 -2.31 17.75 8.94
N ASN A 100 -3.05 17.79 7.82
CA ASN A 100 -4.50 17.66 7.80
C ASN A 100 -4.97 16.33 7.18
N PHE A 101 -4.03 15.46 6.81
CA PHE A 101 -4.35 14.16 6.24
C PHE A 101 -4.62 13.18 7.37
N LYS A 102 -5.85 12.65 7.42
CA LYS A 102 -6.23 11.62 8.39
C LYS A 102 -7.10 10.59 7.72
N LEU A 103 -6.71 9.32 7.87
CA LEU A 103 -7.54 8.19 7.48
C LEU A 103 -8.54 7.88 8.60
N THR A 104 -9.77 7.65 8.20
CA THR A 104 -10.87 7.19 9.05
C THR A 104 -11.23 5.74 8.70
N THR A 105 -12.22 5.18 9.38
CA THR A 105 -12.77 3.85 9.06
C THR A 105 -13.73 3.83 7.87
N SER A 106 -13.91 4.96 7.15
CA SER A 106 -14.78 4.98 5.96
C SER A 106 -14.26 4.04 4.88
N GLN A 107 -15.18 3.50 4.06
CA GLN A 107 -14.82 2.58 3.00
C GLN A 107 -13.81 3.21 2.04
N GLU A 108 -13.98 4.49 1.71
CA GLU A 108 -13.10 5.20 0.79
C GLU A 108 -11.69 5.39 1.36
N ASP A 109 -11.54 5.63 2.67
CA ASP A 109 -10.22 5.71 3.32
C ASP A 109 -9.54 4.35 3.39
N PHE A 110 -10.31 3.30 3.65
CA PHE A 110 -9.84 1.92 3.67
C PHE A 110 -9.36 1.46 2.28
N GLU A 111 -10.17 1.68 1.23
CA GLU A 111 -9.76 1.41 -0.15
C GLU A 111 -8.55 2.25 -0.55
N PHE A 112 -8.50 3.52 -0.14
CA PHE A 112 -7.36 4.38 -0.41
C PHE A 112 -6.07 3.82 0.18
N LYS A 113 -6.10 3.31 1.42
CA LYS A 113 -4.93 2.68 2.04
C LYS A 113 -4.46 1.45 1.26
N LYS A 114 -5.38 0.57 0.84
CA LYS A 114 -5.04 -0.59 0.00
C LYS A 114 -4.44 -0.16 -1.34
N LEU A 115 -5.03 0.84 -1.99
CA LEU A 115 -4.50 1.40 -3.23
C LEU A 115 -3.08 1.94 -3.05
N LEU A 116 -2.80 2.68 -1.97
CA LEU A 116 -1.43 3.16 -1.67
C LEU A 116 -0.44 2.00 -1.52
N ILE A 117 -0.82 0.91 -0.84
CA ILE A 117 0.04 -0.28 -0.70
C ILE A 117 0.31 -0.93 -2.08
N ASN A 118 -0.72 -1.08 -2.91
CA ASN A 118 -0.58 -1.60 -4.28
C ASN A 118 0.31 -0.68 -5.14
N THR A 119 0.13 0.63 -5.04
CA THR A 119 0.93 1.61 -5.77
C THR A 119 2.40 1.51 -5.39
N VAL A 120 2.74 1.29 -4.11
CA VAL A 120 4.13 1.05 -3.67
C VAL A 120 4.73 -0.17 -4.37
N VAL A 121 3.98 -1.27 -4.49
CA VAL A 121 4.42 -2.48 -5.21
C VAL A 121 4.64 -2.21 -6.69
N ILE A 122 3.75 -1.44 -7.33
CA ILE A 122 3.89 -1.06 -8.75
C ILE A 122 5.13 -0.19 -8.95
N LEU A 123 5.33 0.82 -8.10
CA LEU A 123 6.49 1.71 -8.16
C LEU A 123 7.80 0.93 -8.03
N ASN A 124 7.87 -0.08 -7.17
CA ASN A 124 9.08 -0.90 -6.96
C ASN A 124 9.57 -1.61 -8.23
N ARG A 125 8.76 -1.71 -9.30
CA ARG A 125 9.22 -2.24 -10.60
C ARG A 125 10.25 -1.33 -11.28
N ASN A 126 10.29 -0.05 -10.92
CA ASN A 126 11.31 0.88 -11.38
C ASN A 126 12.51 0.86 -10.41
N PRO A 127 13.71 0.43 -10.85
CA PRO A 127 14.89 0.33 -9.99
C PRO A 127 15.30 1.65 -9.33
N MET A 128 14.94 2.80 -9.92
CA MET A 128 15.26 4.12 -9.39
C MET A 128 14.45 4.47 -8.13
N MET A 129 13.45 3.66 -7.75
CA MET A 129 12.63 3.92 -6.57
C MET A 129 13.30 3.55 -5.24
N GLY A 130 14.40 2.78 -5.27
CA GLY A 130 15.04 2.26 -4.06
C GLY A 130 15.32 3.33 -3.00
N GLU A 131 16.09 4.37 -3.36
CA GLU A 131 16.46 5.45 -2.43
C GLU A 131 15.23 6.21 -1.89
N LEU A 132 14.23 6.44 -2.74
CA LEU A 132 13.01 7.12 -2.35
C LEU A 132 12.15 6.28 -1.39
N MET A 133 12.11 4.97 -1.63
CA MET A 133 11.46 4.00 -0.76
C MET A 133 12.16 3.94 0.60
N SER A 134 13.50 3.88 0.64
CA SER A 134 14.30 3.90 1.86
C SER A 134 14.05 5.18 2.67
N SER A 135 14.16 6.35 2.03
CA SER A 135 14.00 7.66 2.68
C SER A 135 12.60 7.89 3.27
N SER A 136 11.56 7.33 2.64
CA SER A 136 10.18 7.40 3.12
C SER A 136 9.84 6.42 4.24
N ARG A 137 10.71 5.43 4.47
CA ARG A 137 10.51 4.33 5.43
C ARG A 137 9.21 3.56 5.22
N VAL A 138 8.71 3.50 3.98
CA VAL A 138 7.44 2.82 3.69
C VAL A 138 7.47 1.32 4.04
N LEU A 139 8.63 0.67 3.95
CA LEU A 139 8.78 -0.72 4.41
C LEU A 139 8.57 -0.86 5.91
N LEU A 140 9.11 0.07 6.71
CA LEU A 140 8.88 0.08 8.15
C LEU A 140 7.40 0.30 8.48
N ALA A 141 6.72 1.17 7.73
CA ALA A 141 5.27 1.36 7.86
C ALA A 141 4.50 0.06 7.54
N LEU A 142 4.81 -0.63 6.45
CA LEU A 142 4.19 -1.92 6.12
C LEU A 142 4.48 -2.99 7.18
N LEU A 143 5.71 -3.03 7.72
CA LEU A 143 6.10 -3.97 8.76
C LEU A 143 5.35 -3.75 10.07
N SER A 144 4.78 -2.56 10.32
CA SER A 144 3.97 -2.29 11.51
C SER A 144 2.62 -3.03 11.52
N TYR A 145 2.22 -3.62 10.38
CA TYR A 145 1.09 -4.55 10.30
C TYR A 145 1.46 -6.00 10.65
N ILE A 146 2.76 -6.33 10.76
CA ILE A 146 3.22 -7.67 11.16
C ILE A 146 3.28 -7.75 12.69
N GLU A 147 2.13 -7.61 13.31
CA GLU A 147 1.94 -7.75 14.75
C GLU A 147 0.62 -8.51 14.99
N PRO A 148 0.51 -9.31 16.06
CA PRO A 148 -0.78 -9.87 16.48
C PRO A 148 -1.83 -8.77 16.55
N LEU A 149 -3.06 -9.04 16.08
CA LEU A 149 -4.15 -8.08 16.18
C LEU A 149 -4.25 -7.53 17.61
N PRO A 150 -4.39 -6.20 17.79
CA PRO A 150 -4.44 -5.59 19.10
C PRO A 150 -5.60 -6.21 19.89
N ARG A 151 -5.29 -6.98 20.93
CA ARG A 151 -6.28 -7.41 21.92
C ARG A 151 -6.74 -6.12 22.60
N LYS A 152 -8.05 -5.87 22.67
CA LYS A 152 -8.69 -4.67 23.27
C LYS A 152 -8.32 -4.40 24.74
N THR A 153 -7.49 -5.24 25.35
CA THR A 153 -7.07 -5.16 26.74
C THR A 153 -5.64 -4.65 26.82
N ASP A 154 -5.52 -3.50 27.48
CA ASP A 154 -4.30 -2.81 27.96
C ASP A 154 -3.59 -1.88 26.99
N HIS A 155 -3.89 -0.59 27.16
CA HIS A 155 -3.01 0.57 26.92
C HIS A 155 -2.27 0.65 25.58
N GLN A 156 -2.81 0.04 24.52
CA GLN A 156 -2.18 0.11 23.21
C GLN A 156 -2.44 1.47 22.57
N ILE A 157 -1.32 2.13 22.30
CA ILE A 157 -1.17 3.30 21.45
C ILE A 157 -2.08 3.10 20.24
N ASN A 158 -2.99 4.05 19.99
CA ASN A 158 -3.86 4.15 18.81
C ASN A 158 -3.05 4.24 17.50
N THR A 159 -2.18 3.27 17.20
CA THR A 159 -1.36 3.26 15.98
C THR A 159 -2.23 3.03 14.75
N PHE A 160 -3.42 2.43 14.92
CA PHE A 160 -4.31 2.15 13.80
C PHE A 160 -5.76 2.52 14.14
N HIS A 161 -6.31 3.47 13.39
CA HIS A 161 -7.72 3.84 13.45
C HIS A 161 -8.65 2.83 12.76
N TRP A 162 -8.15 1.68 12.33
CA TRP A 162 -8.91 0.65 11.62
C TRP A 162 -9.74 -0.20 12.58
N ASN A 163 -10.92 -0.63 12.15
CA ASN A 163 -11.63 -1.69 12.89
C ASN A 163 -10.92 -3.05 12.69
N GLU A 164 -11.25 -4.05 13.50
CA GLU A 164 -10.59 -5.37 13.49
C GLU A 164 -10.62 -6.02 12.10
N SER A 165 -11.75 -5.94 11.40
CA SER A 165 -11.97 -6.47 10.05
C SER A 165 -11.05 -5.80 9.02
N GLN A 166 -11.01 -4.46 9.03
CA GLN A 166 -10.16 -3.66 8.16
C GLN A 166 -8.67 -3.87 8.46
N TYR A 167 -8.29 -3.98 9.73
CA TYR A 167 -6.91 -4.25 10.11
C TYR A 167 -6.46 -5.64 9.64
N GLU A 168 -7.30 -6.66 9.81
CA GLU A 168 -7.02 -8.01 9.31
C GLU A 168 -6.76 -7.99 7.79
N ASP A 169 -7.59 -7.28 7.03
CA ASP A 169 -7.40 -7.12 5.58
C ASP A 169 -6.09 -6.41 5.24
N LEU A 170 -5.81 -5.27 5.89
CA LEU A 170 -4.59 -4.51 5.65
C LEU A 170 -3.34 -5.29 6.06
N GLN A 171 -3.43 -6.12 7.10
CA GLN A 171 -2.35 -7.01 7.50
C GLN A 171 -2.04 -8.04 6.42
N LEU A 172 -3.06 -8.73 5.88
CA LEU A 172 -2.86 -9.68 4.80
C LEU A 172 -2.31 -8.98 3.54
N HIS A 173 -2.81 -7.78 3.25
CA HIS A 173 -2.37 -6.97 2.12
C HIS A 173 -0.90 -6.51 2.28
N ALA A 174 -0.50 -6.08 3.47
CA ALA A 174 0.87 -5.70 3.80
C ALA A 174 1.83 -6.89 3.70
N LEU A 175 1.44 -8.08 4.21
CA LEU A 175 2.24 -9.30 4.04
C LEU A 175 2.43 -9.67 2.57
N ALA A 176 1.38 -9.52 1.75
CA ALA A 176 1.45 -9.73 0.31
C ALA A 176 2.46 -8.77 -0.35
N ALA A 177 2.35 -7.47 -0.06
CA ALA A 177 3.24 -6.45 -0.60
C ALA A 177 4.70 -6.69 -0.16
N LEU A 178 4.92 -6.97 1.12
CA LEU A 178 6.26 -7.23 1.67
C LEU A 178 6.91 -8.46 1.05
N SER A 179 6.14 -9.47 0.63
CA SER A 179 6.67 -10.64 -0.08
C SER A 179 7.32 -10.27 -1.42
N ILE A 180 6.95 -9.14 -2.01
CA ILE A 180 7.52 -8.60 -3.25
C ILE A 180 8.63 -7.59 -2.94
N LEU A 181 8.42 -6.72 -1.95
CA LEU A 181 9.31 -5.58 -1.70
C LEU A 181 10.60 -5.93 -0.95
N LEU A 182 10.51 -6.74 0.11
CA LEU A 182 11.66 -7.05 0.98
C LEU A 182 12.80 -7.78 0.26
N PRO A 183 12.57 -8.71 -0.69
CA PRO A 183 13.62 -9.30 -1.53
C PRO A 183 14.55 -8.28 -2.20
N HIS A 184 14.04 -7.09 -2.51
CA HIS A 184 14.78 -6.02 -3.19
C HIS A 184 15.40 -5.01 -2.22
N SER A 185 15.16 -5.14 -0.92
CA SER A 185 15.50 -4.14 0.12
C SER A 185 16.21 -4.79 1.30
N LEU A 186 17.35 -5.43 1.04
CA LEU A 186 18.08 -6.21 2.05
C LEU A 186 18.67 -5.33 3.16
N SER A 187 19.07 -4.10 2.86
CA SER A 187 19.53 -3.14 3.87
C SER A 187 18.49 -2.94 4.97
N GLU A 188 17.26 -2.64 4.56
CA GLU A 188 16.11 -2.40 5.44
C GLU A 188 15.68 -3.68 6.13
N TYR A 189 15.80 -4.83 5.47
CA TYR A 189 15.53 -6.13 6.08
C TYR A 189 16.36 -6.34 7.36
N PHE A 190 17.67 -6.04 7.30
CA PHE A 190 18.56 -6.14 8.44
C PHE A 190 18.35 -4.99 9.44
N GLU A 191 18.24 -3.76 8.96
CA GLU A 191 18.07 -2.57 9.82
C GLU A 191 16.81 -2.67 10.69
N TYR A 192 15.70 -3.16 10.13
CA TYR A 192 14.43 -3.24 10.83
C TYR A 192 14.21 -4.55 11.60
N GLY A 193 15.20 -5.44 11.65
CA GLY A 193 15.10 -6.70 12.39
C GLY A 193 13.96 -7.60 11.90
N VAL A 194 13.75 -7.64 10.58
CA VAL A 194 12.58 -8.29 9.97
C VAL A 194 12.51 -9.78 10.30
N SER A 195 13.65 -10.48 10.40
CA SER A 195 13.70 -11.89 10.77
C SER A 195 13.00 -12.17 12.10
N THR A 196 13.35 -11.41 13.14
CA THR A 196 12.76 -11.58 14.48
C THR A 196 11.27 -11.30 14.47
N ARG A 197 10.84 -10.22 13.78
CA ARG A 197 9.42 -9.87 13.67
C ARG A 197 8.61 -10.98 12.99
N LEU A 198 9.12 -11.53 11.89
CA LEU A 198 8.46 -12.61 11.16
C LEU A 198 8.39 -13.91 11.96
N LEU A 199 9.42 -14.24 12.72
CA LEU A 199 9.43 -15.45 13.57
C LEU A 199 8.41 -15.34 14.70
N LEU A 200 8.35 -14.20 15.40
CA LEU A 200 7.35 -13.95 16.44
C LEU A 200 5.92 -13.96 15.87
N PHE A 201 5.73 -13.36 14.69
CA PHE A 201 4.43 -13.39 14.03
C PHE A 201 4.05 -14.80 13.60
N TYR A 202 4.99 -15.57 13.05
CA TYR A 202 4.78 -16.97 12.70
C TYR A 202 4.38 -17.81 13.92
N GLU A 203 5.09 -17.68 15.05
CA GLU A 203 4.75 -18.34 16.31
C GLU A 203 3.30 -18.02 16.73
N TRP A 204 2.91 -16.75 16.65
CA TRP A 204 1.52 -16.35 16.91
C TRP A 204 0.52 -17.00 15.93
N THR A 205 0.85 -17.14 14.65
CA THR A 205 -0.07 -17.75 13.67
C THR A 205 -0.30 -19.24 13.89
N ILE A 206 0.63 -19.95 14.53
CA ILE A 206 0.51 -21.39 14.85
C ILE A 206 0.02 -21.63 16.29
N SER A 207 -0.03 -20.60 17.13
CA SER A 207 -0.53 -20.73 18.50
C SER A 207 -2.02 -21.09 18.50
N GLN A 208 -2.39 -21.96 19.44
CA GLN A 208 -3.75 -22.48 19.61
C GLN A 208 -4.69 -21.49 20.33
N ASP A 209 -4.24 -20.25 20.55
CA ASP A 209 -5.05 -19.23 21.21
C ASP A 209 -6.33 -18.95 20.44
N GLU A 210 -7.42 -18.73 21.17
CA GLU A 210 -8.67 -18.25 20.57
C GLU A 210 -8.40 -16.97 19.78
N TYR A 211 -8.82 -17.00 18.52
CA TYR A 211 -8.67 -15.90 17.58
C TYR A 211 -10.04 -15.62 16.97
N LYS A 212 -10.54 -14.42 17.20
CA LYS A 212 -11.78 -13.94 16.58
C LYS A 212 -11.38 -13.22 15.31
N SER A 213 -11.79 -13.77 14.17
CA SER A 213 -11.53 -13.15 12.88
C SER A 213 -12.77 -13.17 12.01
N GLU A 214 -12.94 -12.09 11.26
CA GLU A 214 -14.07 -11.91 10.35
C GLU A 214 -13.90 -12.75 9.09
N GLY A 215 -12.68 -13.25 8.85
CA GLY A 215 -12.36 -14.21 7.81
C GLY A 215 -12.10 -13.56 6.47
N ASN A 216 -11.55 -12.34 6.45
CA ASN A 216 -11.32 -11.54 5.24
C ASN A 216 -10.12 -12.03 4.42
N SER A 217 -10.12 -13.29 4.02
CA SER A 217 -9.22 -13.75 2.96
C SER A 217 -9.99 -13.80 1.66
N PHE A 218 -9.59 -12.94 0.72
CA PHE A 218 -10.11 -12.86 -0.66
C PHE A 218 -10.20 -14.22 -1.36
N PHE A 219 -9.42 -15.22 -0.92
CA PHE A 219 -9.37 -16.57 -1.50
C PHE A 219 -9.75 -17.72 -0.54
N ALA A 220 -10.20 -17.48 0.69
CA ALA A 220 -10.48 -18.59 1.63
C ALA A 220 -11.95 -18.67 2.05
N LYS A 221 -12.65 -19.68 1.54
CA LYS A 221 -13.84 -20.22 2.24
C LYS A 221 -13.38 -20.83 3.58
N GLY A 222 -14.01 -20.43 4.68
CA GLY A 222 -13.75 -21.01 6.01
C GLY A 222 -12.58 -20.39 6.81
N GLY A 223 -12.25 -19.11 6.57
CA GLY A 223 -11.17 -18.40 7.29
C GLY A 223 -11.56 -17.80 8.64
N ARG A 224 -12.86 -17.69 8.95
CA ARG A 224 -13.36 -17.12 10.21
C ARG A 224 -12.83 -17.85 11.44
N ASN A 225 -12.47 -17.09 12.46
CA ASN A 225 -11.87 -17.57 13.70
C ASN A 225 -10.60 -18.40 13.53
N THR A 226 -9.85 -18.19 12.45
CA THR A 226 -8.58 -18.90 12.21
C THR A 226 -7.48 -17.95 11.73
N LYS A 227 -6.23 -18.23 12.11
CA LYS A 227 -5.04 -17.50 11.65
C LYS A 227 -4.44 -18.08 10.35
N ARG A 228 -5.19 -18.92 9.65
CA ARG A 228 -4.68 -19.70 8.50
C ARG A 228 -4.22 -18.83 7.34
N SER A 229 -4.91 -17.71 7.11
CA SER A 229 -4.55 -16.76 6.07
C SER A 229 -3.23 -16.08 6.41
N GLN A 230 -3.08 -15.58 7.63
CA GLN A 230 -1.87 -14.96 8.15
C GLN A 230 -0.69 -15.94 8.06
N LEU A 231 -0.88 -17.20 8.46
CA LEU A 231 0.12 -18.25 8.32
C LEU A 231 0.57 -18.43 6.86
N ARG A 232 -0.39 -18.58 5.92
CA ARG A 232 -0.09 -18.75 4.48
C ARG A 232 0.71 -17.59 3.91
N TYR A 233 0.31 -16.36 4.20
CA TYR A 233 1.00 -15.16 3.74
C TYR A 233 2.38 -15.00 4.38
N THR A 234 2.52 -15.37 5.66
CA THR A 234 3.82 -15.39 6.36
C THR A 234 4.79 -16.40 5.74
N VAL A 235 4.31 -17.63 5.46
CA VAL A 235 5.12 -18.65 4.78
C VAL A 235 5.49 -18.22 3.36
N ARG A 236 4.57 -17.57 2.63
CA ARG A 236 4.86 -17.00 1.31
C ARG A 236 5.96 -15.94 1.38
N LEU A 237 5.93 -15.08 2.39
CA LEU A 237 6.97 -14.08 2.63
C LEU A 237 8.30 -14.73 3.01
N PHE A 238 8.34 -15.75 3.87
CA PHE A 238 9.57 -16.50 4.11
C PHE A 238 10.15 -17.11 2.83
N ARG A 239 9.28 -17.73 2.02
CA ARG A 239 9.70 -18.31 0.74
C ARG A 239 10.31 -17.25 -0.17
N SER A 240 9.69 -16.08 -0.31
CA SER A 240 10.20 -15.03 -1.19
C SER A 240 11.53 -14.46 -0.72
N LEU A 241 11.82 -14.44 0.58
CA LEU A 241 13.11 -14.03 1.12
C LEU A 241 14.21 -15.07 0.84
N VAL A 242 13.88 -16.36 0.94
CA VAL A 242 14.85 -17.46 0.75
C VAL A 242 15.14 -17.74 -0.73
N SER A 243 14.14 -17.59 -1.62
CA SER A 243 14.28 -17.88 -3.05
C SER A 243 15.11 -16.86 -3.84
N THR A 244 15.63 -15.82 -3.20
CA THR A 244 16.42 -14.75 -3.85
C THR A 244 17.85 -15.17 -4.23
N LYS A 245 18.22 -16.45 -4.05
CA LYS A 245 19.62 -16.91 -4.12
C LYS A 245 20.05 -17.67 -5.37
N ASP A 246 19.19 -17.91 -6.36
CA ASP A 246 19.59 -18.68 -7.55
C ASP A 246 19.80 -17.88 -8.84
N GLU A 247 19.64 -16.55 -8.84
CA GLU A 247 19.91 -15.70 -10.02
C GLU A 247 20.64 -14.40 -9.62
N ARG A 248 21.92 -14.51 -9.26
CA ARG A 248 22.85 -13.36 -9.20
C ARG A 248 24.14 -13.70 -9.92
#